data_AF-A0A841Q9R2-F1
#
_entry.id   AF-A0A841Q9R2-F1
#
_cell.length_a   1.000
_cell.length_b   1.000
_cell.length_c   1.000
_cell.angle_alpha   90.00
_cell.angle_beta   90.00
_cell.angle_gamma   90.00
#
_symmetry.space_group_name_H-M   'P 1'
#
loop_
_entity.id
_entity.type
_entity.pdbx_description
1 polymer ?
#
loop_
_entity_poly.entity_id
_entity_poly.type
_entity_poly.pdbx_seq_one_letter_code
_entity_poly.pdbx_strand_id
1 'polypeptide(L)'
;MIKWIPIFTTLVFLVACGGNGNASQGDAQYETTKKMVVDIIKTDEGKTALQEVLTDDKMKQELVMESETVKQAINSTLTSDQGKEFWNKLFEDPKFVQTYTKSIEDAQKDLMKGLLTDSEYQKKMLELFQNPEMQEMMATTLKSQQFREHLEQTIQETLESPVFKAKMTETLLKAAEEMQGQQGQQGQQGQQQSEQQQGGEGGGQGSEGEGGSGGSGS
;
A
#
# COMPACT_ATOMS: atom_id res chain seq x y z
N MET A 1 39.87 -82.08 -52.02
CA MET A 1 39.21 -83.07 -51.14
C MET A 1 38.70 -82.33 -49.90
N ILE A 2 37.63 -81.54 -50.01
CA ILE A 2 36.22 -81.96 -49.79
C ILE A 2 36.11 -82.85 -48.54
N LYS A 3 35.88 -82.22 -47.38
CA LYS A 3 35.51 -82.90 -46.12
C LYS A 3 34.77 -82.00 -45.11
N TRP A 4 34.16 -80.90 -45.55
CA TRP A 4 33.37 -79.98 -44.70
C TRP A 4 31.94 -79.75 -45.22
N ILE A 5 31.51 -80.55 -46.21
CA ILE A 5 30.18 -80.48 -46.80
C ILE A 5 29.05 -81.15 -45.96
N PRO A 6 29.26 -82.14 -45.07
CA PRO A 6 28.12 -82.79 -44.41
C PRO A 6 27.53 -82.05 -43.19
N ILE A 7 28.21 -81.03 -42.65
CA ILE A 7 27.74 -80.31 -41.45
C ILE A 7 26.74 -79.19 -41.78
N PHE A 8 26.89 -78.52 -42.94
CA PHE A 8 25.99 -77.43 -43.33
C PHE A 8 24.64 -77.93 -43.86
N THR A 9 24.59 -79.13 -44.45
CA THR A 9 23.35 -79.74 -44.95
C THR A 9 22.45 -80.25 -43.82
N THR A 10 23.00 -80.54 -42.63
CA THR A 10 22.23 -81.08 -41.50
C THR A 10 21.50 -80.00 -40.70
N LEU A 11 21.96 -78.74 -40.75
CA LEU A 11 21.32 -77.62 -40.03
C LEU A 11 20.04 -77.12 -40.72
N VAL A 12 19.92 -77.30 -42.04
CA VAL A 12 18.74 -76.86 -42.81
C VAL A 12 17.55 -77.82 -42.63
N PHE A 13 17.78 -79.09 -42.29
CA PHE A 13 16.72 -80.07 -42.08
C PHE A 13 15.95 -79.92 -40.76
N LEU A 14 16.49 -79.19 -39.77
CA LEU A 14 15.79 -78.92 -38.50
C LEU A 14 14.79 -77.75 -38.56
N VAL A 15 14.84 -76.91 -39.61
CA VAL A 15 13.84 -75.85 -39.86
C VAL A 15 12.71 -76.32 -40.78
N ALA A 16 12.84 -77.50 -41.41
CA ALA A 16 11.86 -78.01 -42.37
C ALA A 16 10.80 -78.96 -41.78
N CYS A 17 10.85 -79.26 -40.46
CA CYS A 17 9.83 -80.08 -39.79
C CYS A 17 8.98 -79.22 -38.84
N GLY A 18 8.17 -78.36 -39.44
CA GLY A 18 7.28 -77.43 -38.75
C GLY A 18 6.50 -76.59 -39.76
N GLY A 19 5.82 -77.26 -40.68
CA GLY A 19 4.94 -76.58 -41.62
C GLY A 19 3.82 -75.86 -40.88
N ASN A 20 3.73 -74.55 -41.08
CA ASN A 20 2.53 -73.92 -41.64
C ASN A 20 2.89 -72.49 -42.01
N GLY A 21 2.54 -72.06 -43.22
CA GLY A 21 2.77 -70.69 -43.65
C GLY A 21 2.05 -69.70 -42.75
N ASN A 22 2.69 -68.57 -42.46
CA ASN A 22 1.98 -67.31 -42.28
C ASN A 22 2.96 -66.13 -42.18
N ALA A 23 3.24 -65.49 -43.31
CA ALA A 23 3.62 -64.07 -43.34
C ALA A 23 2.44 -63.15 -42.91
N SER A 24 1.33 -63.76 -42.49
CA SER A 24 0.08 -63.20 -41.97
C SER A 24 -0.19 -63.57 -40.50
N GLN A 25 0.77 -64.21 -39.78
CA GLN A 25 0.62 -64.56 -38.35
C GLN A 25 0.94 -63.40 -37.42
N GLY A 26 1.89 -62.53 -37.79
CA GLY A 26 2.31 -61.40 -36.95
C GLY A 26 1.15 -60.46 -36.61
N ASP A 27 0.36 -60.07 -37.62
CA ASP A 27 -0.78 -59.17 -37.43
C ASP A 27 -1.98 -59.86 -36.76
N ALA A 28 -2.22 -61.14 -37.08
CA ALA A 28 -3.30 -61.92 -36.45
C ALA A 28 -3.00 -62.24 -34.97
N GLN A 29 -1.75 -62.52 -34.63
CA GLN A 29 -1.31 -62.66 -33.24
C GLN A 29 -1.22 -61.33 -32.53
N TYR A 30 -0.85 -60.23 -33.20
CA TYR A 30 -0.88 -58.90 -32.61
C TYR A 30 -2.30 -58.48 -32.23
N GLU A 31 -3.29 -58.67 -33.12
CA GLU A 31 -4.69 -58.38 -32.81
C GLU A 31 -5.26 -59.33 -31.74
N THR A 32 -4.83 -60.59 -31.72
CA THR A 32 -5.20 -61.55 -30.67
C THR A 32 -4.59 -61.18 -29.31
N THR A 33 -3.30 -60.80 -29.27
CA THR A 33 -2.61 -60.34 -28.06
C THR A 33 -3.16 -59.02 -27.57
N LYS A 34 -3.47 -58.08 -28.46
CA LYS A 34 -4.13 -56.81 -28.13
C LYS A 34 -5.50 -57.05 -27.50
N LYS A 35 -6.30 -57.96 -28.07
CA LYS A 35 -7.59 -58.34 -27.51
C LYS A 35 -7.43 -58.98 -26.14
N MET A 36 -6.47 -59.89 -25.99
CA MET A 36 -6.13 -60.50 -24.71
C MET A 36 -5.70 -59.47 -23.65
N VAL A 37 -4.86 -58.50 -23.99
CA VAL A 37 -4.42 -57.43 -23.07
C VAL A 37 -5.58 -56.50 -22.69
N VAL A 38 -6.44 -56.12 -23.66
CA VAL A 38 -7.63 -55.31 -23.39
C VAL A 38 -8.61 -56.06 -22.49
N ASP A 39 -8.78 -57.37 -22.70
CA ASP A 39 -9.66 -58.20 -21.88
C ASP A 39 -9.08 -58.37 -20.47
N ILE A 40 -7.76 -58.57 -20.31
CA ILE A 40 -7.08 -58.60 -19.01
C ILE A 40 -7.28 -57.27 -18.25
N ILE A 41 -7.12 -56.12 -18.89
CA ILE A 41 -7.36 -54.81 -18.25
C ILE A 41 -8.82 -54.65 -17.81
N LYS A 42 -9.77 -55.23 -18.56
CA LYS A 42 -11.21 -55.17 -18.24
C LYS A 42 -11.65 -56.20 -17.20
N THR A 43 -10.88 -57.25 -16.97
CA THR A 43 -11.15 -58.22 -15.89
C THR A 43 -11.10 -57.55 -14.52
N ASP A 44 -11.73 -58.17 -13.53
CA ASP A 44 -11.79 -57.63 -12.18
C ASP A 44 -10.41 -57.63 -11.53
N GLU A 45 -9.55 -58.61 -11.86
CA GLU A 45 -8.14 -58.64 -11.47
C GLU A 45 -7.35 -57.48 -12.10
N GLY A 46 -7.55 -57.19 -13.38
CA GLY A 46 -6.89 -56.06 -14.06
C GLY A 46 -7.32 -54.70 -13.52
N LYS A 47 -8.60 -54.52 -13.21
CA LYS A 47 -9.10 -53.31 -12.52
C LYS A 47 -8.54 -53.19 -11.11
N THR A 48 -8.45 -54.29 -10.37
CA THR A 48 -7.91 -54.31 -9.01
C THR A 48 -6.42 -53.96 -9.01
N ALA A 49 -5.64 -54.55 -9.91
CA ALA A 49 -4.22 -54.25 -10.06
C ALA A 49 -3.98 -52.78 -10.50
N LEU A 50 -4.77 -52.26 -11.43
CA LEU A 50 -4.73 -50.84 -11.80
C LEU A 50 -5.15 -49.94 -10.63
N GLN A 51 -6.15 -50.33 -9.86
CA GLN A 51 -6.58 -49.60 -8.68
C GLN A 51 -5.49 -49.59 -7.61
N GLU A 52 -4.78 -50.69 -7.38
CA GLU A 52 -3.64 -50.75 -6.44
C GLU A 52 -2.51 -49.82 -6.89
N VAL A 53 -2.15 -49.85 -8.18
CA VAL A 53 -1.12 -48.97 -8.75
C VAL A 53 -1.54 -47.51 -8.71
N LEU A 54 -2.81 -47.20 -9.03
CA LEU A 54 -3.36 -45.85 -8.89
C LEU A 54 -3.60 -45.44 -7.44
N THR A 55 -3.53 -46.38 -6.49
CA THR A 55 -3.63 -46.11 -5.06
C THR A 55 -2.26 -45.81 -4.46
N ASP A 56 -1.17 -46.21 -5.12
CA ASP A 56 0.18 -45.85 -4.73
C ASP A 56 0.39 -44.33 -4.74
N ASP A 57 0.94 -43.81 -3.64
CA ASP A 57 1.04 -42.37 -3.42
C ASP A 57 1.92 -41.66 -4.46
N LYS A 58 2.96 -42.33 -4.99
CA LYS A 58 3.81 -41.74 -6.03
C LYS A 58 3.08 -41.66 -7.36
N MET A 59 2.34 -42.71 -7.72
CA MET A 59 1.55 -42.73 -8.95
C MET A 59 0.38 -41.74 -8.91
N LYS A 60 -0.29 -41.60 -7.76
CA LYS A 60 -1.32 -40.58 -7.54
C LYS A 60 -0.77 -39.17 -7.72
N GLN A 61 0.36 -38.87 -7.09
CA GLN A 61 0.94 -37.54 -7.13
C GLN A 61 1.32 -37.16 -8.56
N GLU A 62 1.98 -38.05 -9.30
CA GLU A 62 2.36 -37.80 -10.69
C GLU A 62 1.12 -37.60 -11.58
N LEU A 63 0.11 -38.47 -11.46
CA LEU A 63 -1.10 -38.40 -12.29
C LEU A 63 -1.96 -37.16 -11.99
N VAL A 64 -2.07 -36.76 -10.72
CA VAL A 64 -2.88 -35.61 -10.31
C VAL A 64 -2.17 -34.29 -10.62
N MET A 65 -0.85 -34.22 -10.48
CA MET A 65 -0.09 -32.99 -10.72
C MET A 65 0.16 -32.73 -12.22
N GLU A 66 0.38 -33.78 -13.02
CA GLU A 66 0.61 -33.66 -14.48
C GLU A 66 -0.70 -33.58 -15.29
N SER A 67 -1.85 -33.75 -14.65
CA SER A 67 -3.13 -33.62 -15.33
C SER A 67 -3.43 -32.14 -15.63
N GLU A 68 -3.36 -31.79 -16.91
CA GLU A 68 -3.80 -30.48 -17.41
C GLU A 68 -5.24 -30.16 -16.97
N THR A 69 -6.10 -31.18 -16.85
CA THR A 69 -7.46 -31.03 -16.32
C THR A 69 -7.47 -30.55 -14.87
N VAL A 70 -6.56 -31.04 -14.02
CA VAL A 70 -6.45 -30.62 -12.62
C VAL A 70 -5.91 -29.19 -12.54
N LYS A 71 -4.87 -28.85 -13.30
CA LYS A 71 -4.35 -27.48 -13.38
C LYS A 71 -5.42 -26.49 -13.86
N GLN A 72 -6.17 -26.87 -14.90
CA GLN A 72 -7.26 -26.04 -15.43
C GLN A 72 -8.41 -25.90 -14.44
N ALA A 73 -8.78 -26.96 -13.72
CA ALA A 73 -9.79 -26.90 -12.69
C ALA A 73 -9.37 -26.00 -11.52
N ILE A 74 -8.12 -26.10 -11.05
CA ILE A 74 -7.57 -25.23 -10.01
C ILE A 74 -7.56 -23.78 -10.47
N ASN A 75 -7.01 -23.49 -11.65
CA ASN A 75 -6.97 -22.14 -12.20
C ASN A 75 -8.39 -21.58 -12.35
N SER A 76 -9.29 -22.32 -12.99
CA SER A 76 -10.68 -21.90 -13.17
C SER A 76 -11.37 -21.64 -11.84
N THR A 77 -11.15 -22.48 -10.83
CA THR A 77 -11.76 -22.31 -9.51
C THR A 77 -11.20 -21.08 -8.80
N LEU A 78 -9.87 -20.91 -8.78
CA LEU A 78 -9.21 -19.79 -8.10
C LEU A 78 -9.47 -18.44 -8.78
N THR A 79 -9.61 -18.40 -10.10
CA THR A 79 -9.90 -17.17 -10.85
C THR A 79 -11.40 -16.90 -11.02
N SER A 80 -12.26 -17.87 -10.72
CA SER A 80 -13.71 -17.68 -10.78
C SER A 80 -14.21 -16.77 -9.66
N ASP A 81 -15.45 -16.30 -9.81
CA ASP A 81 -16.12 -15.55 -8.75
C ASP A 81 -16.31 -16.39 -7.48
N GLN A 82 -16.44 -17.72 -7.59
CA GLN A 82 -16.44 -18.61 -6.43
C GLN A 82 -15.10 -18.58 -5.67
N GLY A 83 -13.98 -18.49 -6.40
CA GLY A 83 -12.66 -18.30 -5.82
C GLY A 83 -12.55 -16.97 -5.07
N LYS A 84 -13.07 -15.88 -5.64
CA LYS A 84 -13.11 -14.57 -4.98
C LYS A 84 -13.96 -14.61 -3.71
N GLU A 85 -15.14 -15.23 -3.75
CA GLU A 85 -15.99 -15.41 -2.56
C GLU A 85 -15.30 -16.25 -1.49
N PHE A 86 -14.60 -17.32 -1.88
CA PHE A 86 -13.81 -18.13 -0.96
C PHE A 86 -12.72 -17.31 -0.27
N TRP A 87 -11.95 -16.52 -1.03
CA TRP A 87 -10.94 -15.63 -0.47
C TRP A 87 -11.56 -14.58 0.45
N ASN A 88 -12.67 -13.95 0.07
CA ASN A 88 -13.37 -13.00 0.93
C ASN A 88 -13.76 -13.62 2.27
N LYS A 89 -14.35 -14.83 2.26
CA LYS A 89 -14.69 -15.56 3.50
C LYS A 89 -13.47 -15.94 4.33
N LEU A 90 -12.36 -16.28 3.70
CA LEU A 90 -11.11 -16.57 4.43
C LEU A 90 -10.53 -15.31 5.08
N PHE A 91 -10.59 -14.15 4.41
CA PHE A 91 -10.14 -12.88 4.98
C PHE A 91 -11.09 -12.34 6.06
N GLU A 92 -12.29 -12.90 6.22
CA GLU A 92 -13.15 -12.65 7.38
C GLU A 92 -12.73 -13.46 8.62
N ASP A 93 -11.96 -14.56 8.47
CA ASP A 93 -11.46 -15.35 9.61
C ASP A 93 -10.24 -14.68 10.25
N PRO A 94 -10.32 -14.23 11.53
CA PRO A 94 -9.21 -13.58 12.21
C PRO A 94 -7.96 -14.47 12.34
N LYS A 95 -8.11 -15.79 12.45
CA LYS A 95 -6.96 -16.71 12.56
C LYS A 95 -6.20 -16.82 11.24
N PHE A 96 -6.95 -16.87 10.14
CA PHE A 96 -6.38 -16.85 8.81
C PHE A 96 -5.67 -15.52 8.57
N VAL A 97 -6.34 -14.39 8.81
CA VAL A 97 -5.75 -13.05 8.64
C VAL A 97 -4.50 -12.87 9.50
N GLN A 98 -4.49 -13.34 10.75
CA GLN A 98 -3.32 -13.26 11.60
C GLN A 98 -2.14 -14.03 11.02
N THR A 99 -2.37 -15.28 10.59
CA THR A 99 -1.31 -16.13 10.01
C THR A 99 -0.81 -15.54 8.69
N TYR A 100 -1.72 -15.09 7.83
CA TYR A 100 -1.41 -14.46 6.56
C TYR A 100 -0.60 -13.17 6.76
N THR A 101 -1.06 -12.28 7.64
CA THR A 101 -0.37 -11.00 7.91
C THR A 101 1.04 -11.24 8.46
N LYS A 102 1.21 -12.24 9.35
CA LYS A 102 2.54 -12.63 9.86
C LYS A 102 3.44 -13.20 8.77
N SER A 103 2.91 -14.00 7.84
CA SER A 103 3.74 -14.59 6.78
C SER A 103 4.19 -13.56 5.74
N ILE A 104 3.41 -12.50 5.52
CA ILE A 104 3.76 -11.42 4.58
C ILE A 104 4.41 -10.21 5.25
N GLU A 105 4.58 -10.21 6.58
CA GLU A 105 4.97 -9.03 7.35
C GLU A 105 6.26 -8.38 6.84
N ASP A 106 7.29 -9.19 6.60
CA ASP A 106 8.59 -8.67 6.15
C ASP A 106 8.53 -8.12 4.72
N ALA A 107 7.86 -8.83 3.81
CA ALA A 107 7.63 -8.35 2.44
C ALA A 107 6.83 -7.04 2.43
N GLN A 108 5.82 -6.92 3.31
CA GLN A 108 5.01 -5.72 3.46
C GLN A 108 5.82 -4.56 4.02
N LYS A 109 6.71 -4.80 5.00
CA LYS A 109 7.62 -3.78 5.53
C LYS A 109 8.58 -3.27 4.46
N ASP A 110 9.13 -4.17 3.66
CA ASP A 110 10.08 -3.80 2.60
C ASP A 110 9.37 -3.03 1.48
N LEU A 111 8.17 -3.44 1.09
CA LEU A 111 7.32 -2.67 0.18
C LEU A 111 7.05 -1.27 0.74
N MET A 112 6.64 -1.16 2.00
CA MET A 112 6.35 0.14 2.63
C MET A 112 7.59 1.03 2.68
N LYS A 113 8.75 0.49 3.05
CA LYS A 113 10.03 1.24 3.02
C LYS A 113 10.39 1.69 1.62
N GLY A 114 10.17 0.84 0.62
CA GLY A 114 10.37 1.18 -0.79
C GLY A 114 9.45 2.31 -1.24
N LEU A 115 8.15 2.24 -0.90
CA LEU A 115 7.18 3.29 -1.20
C LEU A 115 7.55 4.62 -0.53
N LEU A 116 8.11 4.63 0.68
CA LEU A 116 8.58 5.87 1.30
C LEU A 116 9.66 6.59 0.49
N THR A 117 10.42 5.87 -0.33
CA THR A 117 11.43 6.45 -1.22
C THR A 117 10.88 6.81 -2.61
N ASP A 118 9.66 6.38 -2.92
CA ASP A 118 9.00 6.65 -4.19
C ASP A 118 8.43 8.08 -4.23
N SER A 119 8.67 8.78 -5.34
CA SER A 119 8.27 10.19 -5.49
C SER A 119 6.76 10.42 -5.54
N GLU A 120 5.98 9.48 -6.11
CA GLU A 120 4.53 9.60 -6.18
C GLU A 120 3.90 9.36 -4.81
N TYR A 121 4.41 8.35 -4.09
CA TYR A 121 3.97 8.06 -2.73
C TYR A 121 4.32 9.20 -1.76
N GLN A 122 5.52 9.77 -1.86
CA GLN A 122 5.91 10.96 -1.09
C GLN A 122 4.98 12.14 -1.35
N LYS A 123 4.61 12.40 -2.60
CA LYS A 123 3.66 13.46 -2.94
C LYS A 123 2.30 13.23 -2.29
N LYS A 124 1.77 12.01 -2.35
CA LYS A 124 0.50 11.65 -1.67
C LYS A 124 0.60 11.80 -0.16
N MET A 125 1.76 11.46 0.44
CA MET A 125 1.98 11.71 1.86
C MET A 125 2.01 13.19 2.20
N LEU A 126 2.63 14.04 1.38
CA LEU A 126 2.61 15.49 1.59
C LEU A 126 1.18 16.06 1.51
N GLU A 127 0.37 15.58 0.57
CA GLU A 127 -1.06 15.94 0.49
C GLU A 127 -1.80 15.52 1.78
N LEU A 128 -1.52 14.34 2.32
CA LEU A 128 -2.07 13.89 3.61
C LEU A 128 -1.64 14.81 4.77
N PHE A 129 -0.36 15.20 4.83
CA PHE A 129 0.16 16.12 5.85
C PHE A 129 -0.43 17.53 5.77
N GLN A 130 -0.98 17.92 4.63
CA GLN A 130 -1.62 19.23 4.44
C GLN A 130 -3.10 19.23 4.83
N ASN A 131 -3.65 18.11 5.33
CA ASN A 131 -5.04 18.08 5.76
C ASN A 131 -5.28 19.00 7.00
N PRO A 132 -6.53 19.42 7.26
CA PRO A 132 -6.83 20.34 8.37
C PRO A 132 -6.45 19.80 9.75
N GLU A 133 -6.60 18.50 10.00
CA GLU A 133 -6.25 17.88 11.29
C GLU A 133 -4.75 17.95 11.57
N MET A 134 -3.91 17.70 10.57
CA MET A 134 -2.46 17.82 10.67
C MET A 134 -2.02 19.28 10.81
N GLN A 135 -2.71 20.22 10.15
CA GLN A 135 -2.49 21.65 10.35
C GLN A 135 -2.86 22.10 11.77
N GLU A 136 -3.95 21.59 12.35
CA GLU A 136 -4.35 21.88 13.72
C GLU A 136 -3.34 21.33 14.74
N MET A 137 -2.86 20.09 14.53
CA MET A 137 -1.80 19.50 15.33
C MET A 137 -0.53 20.36 15.26
N MET A 138 -0.11 20.75 14.07
CA MET A 138 1.04 21.64 13.87
C MET A 138 0.84 22.99 14.56
N ALA A 139 -0.33 23.62 14.42
CA ALA A 139 -0.65 24.88 15.07
C ALA A 139 -0.63 24.77 16.60
N THR A 140 -1.07 23.63 17.13
CA THR A 140 -1.01 23.32 18.57
C THR A 140 0.44 23.19 19.03
N THR A 141 1.29 22.49 18.28
CA THR A 141 2.72 22.37 18.56
C THR A 141 3.42 23.73 18.51
N LEU A 142 3.12 24.58 17.53
CA LEU A 142 3.67 25.95 17.44
C LEU A 142 3.22 26.85 18.60
N LYS A 143 2.05 26.57 19.20
CA LYS A 143 1.56 27.30 20.38
C LYS A 143 2.05 26.71 21.71
N SER A 144 2.74 25.56 21.67
CA SER A 144 3.24 24.87 22.86
C SER A 144 4.28 25.71 23.60
N GLN A 145 4.42 25.47 24.91
CA GLN A 145 5.39 26.21 25.74
C GLN A 145 6.83 26.00 25.25
N GLN A 146 7.17 24.78 24.82
CA GLN A 146 8.50 24.47 24.26
C GLN A 146 8.82 25.31 23.02
N PHE A 147 7.84 25.48 22.12
CA PHE A 147 8.05 26.31 20.94
C PHE A 147 8.06 27.81 21.29
N ARG A 148 7.27 28.23 22.29
CA ARG A 148 7.30 29.62 22.80
C ARG A 148 8.65 29.99 23.38
N GLU A 149 9.29 29.13 24.18
CA GLU A 149 10.63 29.38 24.72
C GLU A 149 11.65 29.58 23.59
N HIS A 150 11.63 28.71 22.57
CA HIS A 150 12.49 28.86 21.40
C HIS A 150 12.19 30.14 20.60
N LEU A 151 10.91 30.48 20.48
CA LEU A 151 10.46 31.71 19.81
C LEU A 151 10.91 32.95 20.58
N GLU A 152 10.78 32.97 21.91
CA GLU A 152 11.25 34.05 22.77
C GLU A 152 12.76 34.26 22.64
N GLN A 153 13.54 33.17 22.66
CA GLN A 153 14.99 33.24 22.44
C GLN A 153 15.31 33.82 21.05
N THR A 154 14.64 33.33 20.01
CA THR A 154 14.85 33.82 18.62
C THR A 154 14.48 35.31 18.49
N ILE A 155 13.41 35.74 19.16
CA ILE A 155 13.00 37.15 19.22
C ILE A 155 14.07 37.98 19.94
N GLN A 156 14.57 37.52 21.09
CA GLN A 156 15.63 38.22 21.82
C GLN A 156 16.89 38.37 20.96
N GLU A 157 17.35 37.30 20.31
CA GLU A 157 18.49 37.32 19.38
C GLU A 157 18.25 38.28 18.20
N THR A 158 17.03 38.30 17.66
CA THR A 158 16.64 39.21 16.57
C THR A 158 16.64 40.67 17.03
N LEU A 159 16.12 40.98 18.21
CA LEU A 159 16.14 42.33 18.80
C LEU A 159 17.56 42.77 19.13
N GLU A 160 18.42 41.82 19.50
CA GLU A 160 19.82 42.09 19.81
C GLU A 160 20.70 42.28 18.57
N SER A 161 20.21 41.86 17.40
CA SER A 161 20.89 42.00 16.12
C SER A 161 21.27 43.46 15.85
N PRO A 162 22.54 43.75 15.49
CA PRO A 162 22.98 45.11 15.14
C PRO A 162 22.14 45.75 14.04
N VAL A 163 21.66 44.96 13.07
CA VAL A 163 20.82 45.43 11.98
C VAL A 163 19.45 45.88 12.49
N PHE A 164 18.85 45.12 13.40
CA PHE A 164 17.57 45.46 13.99
C PHE A 164 17.69 46.69 14.90
N LYS A 165 18.71 46.72 15.76
CA LYS A 165 19.01 47.88 16.62
C LYS A 165 19.20 49.15 15.80
N ALA A 166 20.00 49.11 14.74
CA ALA A 166 20.22 50.26 13.86
C ALA A 166 18.92 50.75 13.22
N LYS A 167 18.10 49.84 12.69
CA LYS A 167 16.80 50.17 12.08
C LYS A 167 15.80 50.73 13.11
N MET A 168 15.81 50.20 14.33
CA MET A 168 14.98 50.69 15.42
C MET A 168 15.42 52.10 15.85
N THR A 169 16.71 52.35 16.01
CA THR A 169 17.26 53.69 16.30
C THR A 169 16.92 54.68 15.19
N GLU A 170 17.10 54.32 13.93
CA GLU A 170 16.74 55.17 12.78
C GLU A 170 15.24 55.51 12.77
N THR A 171 14.38 54.53 13.06
CA THR A 171 12.92 54.73 13.12
C THR A 171 12.54 55.65 14.28
N LEU A 172 13.17 55.49 15.45
CA LEU A 172 12.94 56.35 16.62
C LEU A 172 13.41 57.79 16.37
N LEU A 173 14.56 57.96 15.69
CA LEU A 173 15.04 59.29 15.29
C LEU A 173 14.09 59.98 14.31
N LYS A 174 13.62 59.26 13.29
CA LYS A 174 12.61 59.78 12.35
C LYS A 174 11.30 60.17 13.05
N ALA A 175 10.80 59.33 13.95
CA ALA A 175 9.60 59.64 14.72
C ALA A 175 9.79 60.87 15.64
N ALA A 176 10.98 61.03 16.23
CA ALA A 176 11.32 62.21 17.02
C ALA A 176 11.41 63.49 16.16
N GLU A 177 12.00 63.40 14.96
CA GLU A 177 12.04 64.49 13.99
C GLU A 177 10.62 64.90 13.51
N GLU A 178 9.75 63.93 13.25
CA GLU A 178 8.34 64.19 12.90
C GLU A 178 7.56 64.85 14.05
N MET A 179 7.77 64.40 15.29
CA MET A 179 7.16 65.02 16.48
C MET A 179 7.70 66.44 16.76
N GLN A 180 9.00 66.69 16.55
CA GLN A 180 9.57 68.04 16.62
C GLN A 180 9.06 68.92 15.47
N GLY A 181 8.89 68.37 14.27
CA GLY A 181 8.29 69.05 13.13
C GLY A 181 6.83 69.43 13.38
N GLN A 182 6.07 68.62 14.10
CA GLN A 182 4.69 68.93 14.51
C GLN A 182 4.62 69.93 15.68
N GLN A 183 5.54 69.91 16.65
CA GLN A 183 5.63 70.95 17.68
C GLN A 183 6.09 72.31 17.12
N GLY A 184 6.79 72.34 15.99
CA GLY A 184 7.18 73.57 15.28
C GLY A 184 6.03 74.32 14.61
N GLN A 185 4.86 73.69 14.39
CA GLN A 185 3.67 74.33 13.81
C GLN A 185 2.61 74.76 14.82
N GLN A 186 2.72 74.35 16.10
CA GLN A 186 1.78 74.75 17.16
C GLN A 186 2.35 75.80 18.14
N GLY A 187 3.50 76.39 17.83
CA GLY A 187 4.14 77.44 18.64
C GLY A 187 3.91 78.88 18.16
N GLN A 188 3.14 79.10 17.08
CA GLN A 188 3.01 80.43 16.46
C GLN A 188 1.55 80.85 16.20
N GLN A 189 0.63 80.53 17.11
CA GLN A 189 -0.70 81.16 17.17
C GLN A 189 -1.13 81.31 18.64
N GLY A 190 -0.48 82.22 19.37
CA GLY A 190 -0.79 82.41 20.80
C GLY A 190 -0.58 83.84 21.30
N GLN A 191 -0.49 84.83 20.42
CA GLN A 191 -0.26 86.21 20.85
C GLN A 191 -0.96 87.24 19.96
N GLN A 192 -2.28 87.11 19.83
CA GLN A 192 -3.15 88.25 19.60
C GLN A 192 -4.57 87.79 19.89
N GLN A 193 -5.15 88.27 21.00
CA GLN A 193 -6.49 88.84 21.09
C GLN A 193 -7.01 88.72 22.53
N SER A 194 -6.42 89.50 23.42
CA SER A 194 -7.12 90.03 24.58
C SER A 194 -7.65 91.40 24.18
N GLU A 195 -8.91 91.47 23.78
CA GLU A 195 -9.84 92.50 24.24
C GLU A 195 -11.25 92.28 23.66
N GLN A 196 -12.21 92.45 24.56
CA GLN A 196 -13.64 92.70 24.38
C GLN A 196 -14.66 91.55 24.48
N GLN A 197 -15.58 91.82 25.42
CA GLN A 197 -16.97 91.38 25.54
C GLN A 197 -17.16 90.10 26.36
N GLN A 198 -17.32 90.17 27.69
CA GLN A 198 -18.39 90.77 28.49
C GLN A 198 -19.79 90.29 28.09
N GLY A 199 -20.37 89.46 28.96
CA GLY A 199 -21.82 89.28 29.13
C GLY A 199 -22.38 87.98 28.58
N GLY A 200 -22.95 87.13 29.44
CA GLY A 200 -23.76 85.99 28.99
C GLY A 200 -23.97 84.90 30.02
N GLU A 201 -24.97 85.12 30.88
CA GLU A 201 -25.51 84.25 31.93
C GLU A 201 -26.18 82.95 31.41
N GLY A 202 -26.29 81.95 32.29
CA GLY A 202 -27.23 80.81 32.20
C GLY A 202 -26.58 79.50 31.76
N GLY A 203 -26.71 78.35 32.42
CA GLY A 203 -27.69 77.90 33.41
C GLY A 203 -28.19 76.50 33.00
N GLY A 204 -28.23 75.55 33.94
CA GLY A 204 -28.91 74.24 33.82
C GLY A 204 -28.03 73.09 33.29
N GLN A 205 -27.63 72.06 34.04
CA GLN A 205 -28.36 71.05 34.83
C GLN A 205 -28.99 69.92 33.99
N GLY A 206 -28.50 68.70 34.21
CA GLY A 206 -29.35 67.51 34.43
C GLY A 206 -29.48 66.48 33.29
N SER A 207 -29.00 65.26 33.58
CA SER A 207 -29.59 63.91 33.31
C SER A 207 -28.44 62.93 33.04
N GLU A 208 -28.12 61.93 33.87
CA GLU A 208 -28.91 60.78 34.35
C GLU A 208 -29.59 59.94 33.26
N GLY A 209 -29.46 58.62 33.40
CA GLY A 209 -29.91 57.56 32.48
C GLY A 209 -28.76 56.57 32.24
N GLU A 210 -28.43 55.64 33.14
CA GLU A 210 -29.21 54.53 33.71
C GLU A 210 -29.52 53.39 32.71
N GLY A 211 -29.18 52.17 33.14
CA GLY A 211 -29.73 50.89 32.66
C GLY A 211 -28.91 50.20 31.57
N GLY A 212 -28.48 48.95 31.70
CA GLY A 212 -28.80 47.89 32.65
C GLY A 212 -28.96 46.56 31.90
N SER A 213 -28.51 45.47 32.54
CA SER A 213 -28.88 44.06 32.27
C SER A 213 -28.39 43.47 30.93
N GLY A 214 -27.88 42.25 30.82
CA GLY A 214 -27.87 41.09 31.71
C GLY A 214 -27.88 39.82 30.85
N GLY A 215 -27.45 38.69 31.42
CA GLY A 215 -27.97 37.37 31.03
C GLY A 215 -27.16 36.52 30.04
N SER A 216 -26.38 35.60 30.61
CA SER A 216 -26.54 34.14 30.50
C SER A 216 -26.74 33.48 29.12
N GLY A 217 -25.96 32.44 28.84
CA GLY A 217 -26.43 31.38 27.94
C GLY A 217 -25.36 30.44 27.38
N SER A 218 -25.20 29.31 28.07
CA SER A 218 -24.62 28.00 27.65
C SER A 218 -23.11 27.90 27.43
#